data_AF-A0A7R8YZY0-F1
#
_entry.id   AF-A0A7R8YZY0-F1
#
_cell.length_a   1.000
_cell.length_b   1.000
_cell.length_c   1.000
_cell.angle_alpha   90.00
_cell.angle_beta   90.00
_cell.angle_gamma   90.00
#
_symmetry.space_group_name_H-M   'P 1'
#
loop_
_entity.id
_entity.type
_entity.pdbx_description
1 polymer ?
#
loop_
_entity_poly.entity_id
_entity_poly.type
_entity_poly.pdbx_seq_one_letter_code
_entity_poly.pdbx_strand_id
1 'polypeptide(L)'
;MEEKAKVLKSLKERAQLVHEVLNAFQGFSCTIIQGPMYEFPQFKLPPKVIELANECGMSPDQFYAFDLLENTGVCIVPGSGFGQKPGTYHFRTKILPKIDKLKIMLEKIKSFHIDFIAKHN
;
A
#
# COMPACT_ATOMS: atom_id res chain seq x y z
N MET A 1 26.17 -15.43 14.54
CA MET A 1 25.69 -15.54 13.14
C MET A 1 24.26 -16.04 13.04
N GLU A 2 23.78 -16.86 13.97
CA GLU A 2 22.40 -17.40 13.98
C GLU A 2 21.32 -16.32 14.06
N GLU A 3 21.48 -15.31 14.92
CA GLU A 3 20.53 -14.20 15.06
C GLU A 3 20.31 -13.45 13.73
N LYS A 4 21.41 -13.13 13.02
CA LYS A 4 21.36 -12.50 11.70
C LYS A 4 20.56 -13.35 10.70
N ALA A 5 20.82 -14.65 10.63
CA ALA A 5 20.11 -15.55 9.72
C ALA A 5 18.61 -15.63 10.04
N LYS A 6 18.26 -15.67 11.33
CA LYS A 6 16.87 -15.69 11.80
C LYS A 6 16.13 -14.40 11.46
N VAL A 7 16.76 -13.24 11.66
CA VAL A 7 16.18 -11.93 11.30
C VAL A 7 15.96 -11.83 9.79
N LEU A 8 16.95 -12.21 8.98
CA LEU A 8 16.84 -12.17 7.52
C LEU A 8 15.75 -13.11 7.00
N LYS A 9 15.64 -14.32 7.55
CA LYS A 9 14.56 -15.26 7.22
C LYS A 9 13.19 -14.66 7.53
N SER A 10 13.03 -14.09 8.73
CA SER A 10 11.78 -13.44 9.14
C SER A 10 11.42 -12.23 8.27
N LEU A 11 12.40 -11.44 7.82
CA LEU A 11 12.15 -10.31 6.91
C LEU A 11 11.71 -10.81 5.53
N LYS A 12 12.34 -11.89 5.02
CA LYS A 12 11.96 -12.52 3.75
C LYS A 12 10.52 -13.04 3.79
N GLU A 13 10.12 -13.72 4.86
CA GLU A 13 8.75 -14.21 5.04
C GLU A 13 7.72 -13.07 5.05
N ARG A 14 8.07 -11.94 5.70
CA ARG A 14 7.20 -10.75 5.73
C ARG A 14 7.09 -10.05 4.39
N ALA A 15 8.19 -9.95 3.64
CA ALA A 15 8.20 -9.44 2.27
C ALA A 15 7.30 -10.30 1.36
N GLN A 16 7.47 -11.61 1.39
CA GLN A 16 6.66 -12.55 0.61
C GLN A 16 5.17 -12.42 0.94
N LEU A 17 4.82 -12.39 2.23
CA LEU A 17 3.42 -12.23 2.65
C LEU A 17 2.80 -10.94 2.11
N VAL A 18 3.48 -9.80 2.24
CA VAL A 18 2.94 -8.51 1.78
C VAL A 18 2.79 -8.51 0.25
N HIS A 19 3.79 -9.01 -0.47
CA HIS A 19 3.77 -9.13 -1.92
C HIS A 19 2.60 -10.01 -2.41
N GLU A 20 2.42 -11.20 -1.84
CA GLU A 20 1.36 -12.14 -2.23
C GLU A 20 -0.02 -11.55 -1.97
N VAL A 21 -0.22 -10.96 -0.79
CA VAL A 21 -1.51 -10.40 -0.39
C VAL A 21 -1.87 -9.18 -1.24
N LEU A 22 -0.94 -8.25 -1.46
CA LEU A 22 -1.21 -7.05 -2.27
C LEU A 22 -1.48 -7.41 -3.74
N ASN A 23 -0.77 -8.38 -4.33
CA ASN A 23 -1.04 -8.80 -5.71
C ASN A 23 -2.33 -9.61 -5.87
N ALA A 24 -2.86 -10.19 -4.79
CA ALA A 24 -4.17 -10.81 -4.82
C ALA A 24 -5.32 -9.78 -4.86
N PHE A 25 -5.05 -8.50 -4.60
CA PHE A 25 -6.06 -7.45 -4.61
C PHE A 25 -6.29 -6.95 -6.04
N GLN A 26 -7.56 -6.87 -6.44
CA GLN A 26 -7.91 -6.29 -7.73
C GLN A 26 -7.44 -4.84 -7.80
N GLY A 27 -6.80 -4.47 -8.90
CA GLY A 27 -6.32 -3.11 -9.13
C GLY A 27 -4.94 -2.81 -8.55
N PHE A 28 -4.33 -3.75 -7.81
CA PHE A 28 -2.98 -3.62 -7.29
C PHE A 28 -1.96 -4.37 -8.14
N SER A 29 -0.72 -3.89 -8.10
CA SER A 29 0.47 -4.56 -8.63
C SER A 29 1.65 -4.23 -7.74
N CYS A 30 2.31 -5.24 -7.17
CA CYS A 30 3.42 -5.07 -6.26
C CYS A 30 4.59 -5.94 -6.69
N THR A 31 5.76 -5.35 -6.94
CA THR A 31 6.97 -6.15 -7.24
C THR A 31 7.53 -6.73 -5.95
N ILE A 32 8.01 -7.98 -5.98
CA ILE A 32 8.65 -8.57 -4.80
C ILE A 32 9.91 -7.78 -4.45
N ILE A 33 10.02 -7.34 -3.20
CA ILE A 33 11.21 -6.63 -2.74
C ILE A 33 12.35 -7.63 -2.57
N GLN A 34 13.48 -7.34 -3.23
CA GLN A 34 14.71 -8.11 -3.08
C GLN A 34 15.63 -7.57 -1.97
N GLY A 35 15.25 -6.45 -1.35
CA GLY A 35 16.10 -5.73 -0.41
C GLY A 35 15.34 -4.95 0.66
N PRO A 36 15.15 -3.63 0.48
CA PRO A 36 14.76 -2.71 1.55
C PRO A 36 13.45 -3.11 2.23
N MET A 37 13.24 -2.64 3.45
CA MET A 37 12.08 -2.99 4.29
C MET A 37 10.77 -2.29 3.88
N TYR A 38 10.67 -1.88 2.61
CA TYR A 38 9.59 -1.05 2.08
C TYR A 38 9.04 -1.65 0.79
N GLU A 39 7.72 -1.75 0.75
CA GLU A 39 6.95 -2.15 -0.43
C GLU A 39 6.37 -0.90 -1.09
N PHE A 40 6.29 -0.92 -2.43
CA PHE A 40 5.81 0.21 -3.23
C PHE A 40 4.77 -0.25 -4.27
N PRO A 41 3.60 -0.76 -3.83
CA PRO A 41 2.55 -1.20 -4.73
C PRO A 41 2.05 -0.05 -5.61
N GLN A 42 1.85 -0.35 -6.88
CA GLN A 42 1.01 0.43 -7.77
C GLN A 42 -0.44 0.03 -7.55
N PHE A 43 -1.35 0.99 -7.58
CA PHE A 43 -2.79 0.74 -7.56
C PHE A 43 -3.51 1.63 -8.57
N LYS A 44 -4.69 1.18 -9.01
CA LYS A 44 -5.54 1.91 -9.94
C LYS A 44 -6.59 2.71 -9.18
N LEU A 45 -6.80 3.96 -9.61
CA LEU A 45 -7.83 4.84 -9.09
C LEU A 45 -8.86 5.16 -10.19
N PRO A 46 -10.16 5.20 -9.87
CA PRO A 46 -11.19 5.63 -10.80
C PRO A 46 -10.99 7.11 -11.21
N PRO A 47 -11.38 7.50 -12.43
CA PRO A 47 -11.29 8.90 -12.90
C PRO A 47 -11.93 9.90 -11.94
N LYS A 48 -13.08 9.54 -11.37
CA LYS A 48 -13.80 10.35 -10.37
C LYS A 48 -12.97 10.68 -9.13
N VAL A 49 -12.12 9.74 -8.68
CA VAL A 49 -11.22 9.98 -7.53
C VAL A 49 -10.11 10.96 -7.92
N ILE A 50 -9.62 10.88 -9.16
CA ILE A 50 -8.59 11.78 -9.67
C ILE A 50 -9.14 13.21 -9.72
N GLU A 51 -10.38 13.39 -10.19
CA GLU A 51 -11.07 14.69 -10.21
C GLU A 51 -11.26 15.25 -8.80
N LEU A 52 -11.83 14.46 -7.87
CA LEU A 52 -12.03 14.88 -6.47
C LEU A 52 -10.72 15.27 -5.79
N ALA A 53 -9.64 14.50 -6.01
CA ALA A 53 -8.34 14.82 -5.46
C ALA A 53 -7.83 16.19 -5.97
N ASN A 54 -8.00 16.46 -7.27
CA ASN A 54 -7.62 17.74 -7.87
C ASN A 54 -8.45 18.90 -7.30
N GLU A 55 -9.76 18.72 -7.08
CA GLU A 55 -10.64 19.72 -6.45
C GLU A 55 -10.21 20.03 -5.01
N CYS A 56 -9.73 19.03 -4.27
CA CYS A 56 -9.15 19.20 -2.94
C CYS A 56 -7.72 19.75 -2.94
N GLY A 57 -7.11 20.02 -4.10
CA GLY A 57 -5.72 20.45 -4.22
C GLY A 57 -4.70 19.39 -3.78
N MET A 58 -5.07 18.11 -3.87
CA MET A 58 -4.24 16.96 -3.47
C MET A 58 -3.90 16.09 -4.68
N SER A 59 -2.78 15.38 -4.57
CA SER A 59 -2.50 14.27 -5.51
C SER A 59 -3.45 13.09 -5.26
N PRO A 60 -3.84 12.29 -6.27
CA PRO A 60 -4.82 11.21 -6.08
C PRO A 60 -4.41 10.14 -5.07
N ASP A 61 -3.11 9.83 -4.99
CA ASP A 61 -2.56 8.92 -3.99
C ASP A 61 -2.49 9.52 -2.58
N GLN A 62 -2.30 10.83 -2.46
CA GLN A 62 -2.42 11.55 -1.19
C GLN A 62 -3.87 11.55 -0.69
N PHE A 63 -4.84 11.83 -1.57
CA PHE A 63 -6.26 11.74 -1.25
C PHE A 63 -6.62 10.34 -0.73
N TYR A 64 -6.20 9.30 -1.45
CA TYR A 64 -6.38 7.91 -1.01
C TYR A 64 -5.72 7.61 0.34
N ALA A 65 -4.50 8.11 0.56
CA ALA A 65 -3.76 7.89 1.81
C ALA A 65 -4.44 8.55 3.03
N PHE A 66 -5.02 9.74 2.86
CA PHE A 66 -5.79 10.40 3.92
C PHE A 66 -7.08 9.64 4.23
N ASP A 67 -7.86 9.28 3.21
CA ASP A 67 -9.12 8.56 3.41
C ASP A 67 -8.88 7.17 4.05
N LEU A 68 -7.81 6.47 3.66
CA LEU A 68 -7.39 5.23 4.31
C LEU A 68 -7.05 5.46 5.80
N LEU A 69 -6.31 6.52 6.11
CA LEU A 69 -5.91 6.85 7.48
C LEU A 69 -7.14 7.15 8.34
N GLU A 70 -8.06 7.98 7.85
CA GLU A 70 -9.27 8.39 8.58
C GLU A 70 -10.21 7.21 8.87
N ASN A 71 -10.40 6.30 7.92
CA ASN A 71 -11.34 5.18 8.09
C ASN A 71 -10.75 3.97 8.81
N THR A 72 -9.43 3.75 8.71
CA THR A 72 -8.82 2.49 9.19
C THR A 72 -7.76 2.67 10.28
N GLY A 73 -7.25 3.89 10.42
CA GLY A 73 -6.06 4.21 11.22
C GLY A 73 -4.73 3.75 10.61
N VAL A 74 -4.73 3.23 9.37
CA VAL A 74 -3.51 2.78 8.69
C VAL A 74 -2.85 3.96 7.99
N CYS A 75 -1.66 4.33 8.46
CA CYS A 75 -0.85 5.39 7.86
C CYS A 75 0.11 4.82 6.81
N ILE A 76 -0.05 5.25 5.57
CA ILE A 76 0.84 4.97 4.43
C ILE A 76 1.45 6.27 3.92
N VAL A 77 2.56 6.18 3.18
CA VAL A 77 3.15 7.37 2.54
C VAL A 77 2.76 7.39 1.06
N PRO A 78 2.13 8.46 0.54
CA PRO A 78 1.72 8.53 -0.86
C PRO A 78 2.93 8.54 -1.81
N GLY A 79 2.76 7.96 -3.00
CA GLY A 79 3.79 7.82 -4.03
C GLY A 79 4.28 9.14 -4.61
N SER A 80 3.42 10.16 -4.61
CA SER A 80 3.70 11.51 -5.07
C SER A 80 4.88 12.16 -4.35
N GLY A 81 5.14 11.77 -3.09
CA GLY A 81 6.33 12.21 -2.35
C GLY A 81 7.66 11.63 -2.81
N PHE A 82 7.66 10.58 -3.65
CA PHE A 82 8.86 9.89 -4.14
C PHE A 82 9.17 10.16 -5.62
N GLY A 83 8.25 10.82 -6.33
CA GLY A 83 8.24 10.83 -7.79
C GLY A 83 7.72 9.50 -8.33
N GLN A 84 6.78 9.57 -9.27
CA GLN A 84 6.20 8.39 -9.92
C GLN A 84 5.83 8.72 -11.37
N LYS A 85 5.66 7.69 -12.21
CA LYS A 85 5.31 7.87 -13.61
C LYS A 85 3.94 8.58 -13.72
N PRO A 86 3.78 9.59 -14.59
CA PRO A 86 2.47 10.23 -14.81
C PRO A 86 1.38 9.21 -15.14
N GLY A 87 0.21 9.38 -14.53
CA GLY A 87 -0.93 8.45 -14.67
C GLY A 87 -0.82 7.15 -13.88
N THR A 88 0.19 7.02 -13.02
CA THR A 88 0.33 5.89 -12.09
C THR A 88 0.33 6.38 -10.65
N TYR A 89 -0.22 5.56 -9.76
CA TYR A 89 -0.38 5.88 -8.34
C TYR A 89 0.20 4.77 -7.50
N HIS A 90 0.93 5.16 -6.47
CA HIS A 90 1.63 4.24 -5.58
C HIS A 90 1.52 4.69 -4.14
N PHE A 91 1.83 3.81 -3.22
CA PHE A 91 2.12 4.19 -1.84
C PHE A 91 3.25 3.34 -1.30
N ARG A 92 3.94 3.85 -0.28
CA ARG A 92 4.98 3.12 0.44
C ARG A 92 4.42 2.57 1.75
N THR A 93 4.60 1.26 1.97
CA THR A 93 4.33 0.60 3.27
C THR A 93 5.56 -0.15 3.79
N LYS A 94 5.58 -0.47 5.09
CA LYS A 94 6.71 -1.11 5.78
C LYS A 94 6.40 -2.57 6.08
N ILE A 95 7.38 -3.45 5.89
CA ILE A 95 7.28 -4.88 6.29
C ILE A 95 7.74 -5.13 7.75
N LEU A 96 8.08 -4.06 8.48
CA LEU A 96 8.65 -4.14 9.83
C LEU A 96 7.73 -4.71 10.92
N PRO A 97 6.40 -4.50 10.90
CA PRO A 97 5.54 -5.08 11.93
C PRO A 97 5.64 -6.61 11.97
N LYS A 98 5.28 -7.20 13.12
CA LYS A 98 5.14 -8.65 13.25
C LYS A 98 4.08 -9.17 12.28
N ILE A 99 4.20 -10.43 11.85
CA ILE A 99 3.30 -11.05 10.85
C ILE A 99 1.82 -10.86 11.21
N ASP A 100 1.43 -11.04 12.46
CA ASP A 100 0.02 -10.90 12.86
C ASP A 100 -0.50 -9.47 12.66
N LYS A 101 0.33 -8.46 12.96
CA LYS A 101 -0.01 -7.05 12.73
C LYS A 101 -0.01 -6.71 11.24
N LEU A 102 0.89 -7.30 10.45
CA LEU A 102 0.90 -7.14 9.00
C LEU A 102 -0.39 -7.67 8.38
N LYS A 103 -0.85 -8.86 8.79
CA LYS A 103 -2.12 -9.44 8.30
C LYS A 103 -3.30 -8.52 8.59
N ILE A 104 -3.38 -7.97 9.81
CA ILE A 104 -4.44 -7.01 10.19
C ILE A 104 -4.35 -5.74 9.33
N MET A 105 -3.15 -5.19 9.14
CA MET A 105 -2.94 -4.00 8.31
C MET A 105 -3.36 -4.24 6.85
N LEU A 106 -2.96 -5.37 6.28
CA LEU A 106 -3.28 -5.73 4.89
C LEU A 106 -4.78 -5.96 4.71
N GLU A 107 -5.44 -6.60 5.67
CA GLU A 107 -6.90 -6.79 5.62
C GLU A 107 -7.64 -5.46 5.71
N LYS A 108 -7.19 -4.54 6.58
CA LYS A 108 -7.75 -3.17 6.64
C LYS A 108 -7.60 -2.43 5.31
N ILE A 109 -6.42 -2.52 4.67
CA ILE A 109 -6.18 -1.92 3.35
C ILE A 109 -7.11 -2.55 2.30
N LYS A 110 -7.28 -3.88 2.33
CA LYS A 110 -8.14 -4.61 1.41
C LYS A 110 -9.59 -4.16 1.51
N SER A 111 -10.18 -4.24 2.69
CA SER A 111 -11.58 -3.90 2.91
C SER A 111 -11.84 -2.44 2.55
N PHE A 112 -10.96 -1.54 3.01
CA PHE A 112 -11.03 -0.13 2.62
C PHE A 112 -10.96 0.04 1.11
N HIS A 113 -10.03 -0.60 0.42
CA HIS A 113 -9.88 -0.44 -1.02
C HIS A 113 -11.14 -0.88 -1.78
N ILE A 114 -11.74 -2.01 -1.40
CA ILE A 114 -12.96 -2.51 -2.03
C ILE A 114 -14.10 -1.50 -1.85
N ASP A 115 -14.31 -1.02 -0.63
CA ASP A 115 -15.38 -0.07 -0.31
C ASP A 115 -15.15 1.28 -0.99
N PHE A 116 -13.89 1.74 -0.99
CA PHE A 116 -13.47 2.99 -1.64
C PHE A 116 -13.73 2.95 -3.14
N ILE A 117 -13.30 1.88 -3.83
CA ILE A 117 -13.56 1.73 -5.26
C ILE A 117 -15.06 1.61 -5.53
N ALA A 118 -15.83 0.87 -4.73
CA ALA A 118 -17.28 0.76 -4.92
C ALA A 118 -18.01 2.10 -4.75
N LYS A 119 -17.56 2.96 -3.83
CA LYS A 119 -18.11 4.31 -3.60
C LYS A 119 -17.81 5.28 -4.74
N HIS A 120 -16.72 5.06 -5.46
CA HIS A 120 -16.20 6.00 -6.47
C HIS A 120 -16.20 5.46 -7.91
N ASN A 121 -16.70 4.24 -8.14
CA ASN A 121 -17.00 3.67 -9.45
C ASN A 121 -18.31 4.20 -10.04
#